data_AF-A0AB94IA84-F1
#
_entry.id   AF-A0AB94IA84-F1
#
_cell.length_a   1.000
_cell.length_b   1.000
_cell.length_c   1.000
_cell.angle_alpha   90.00
_cell.angle_beta   90.00
_cell.angle_gamma   90.00
#
_symmetry.space_group_name_H-M   'P 1'
#
loop_
_entity.id
_entity.type
_entity.pdbx_description
1 polymer ?
#
loop_
_entity_poly.entity_id
_entity_poly.type
_entity_poly.pdbx_seq_one_letter_code
_entity_poly.pdbx_strand_id
1 'polypeptide(L)'
;MKKILIGLMSVVLLSGCKVELAPTVNLSDVNSETAKTVQSKLIVEVMSCTNFEDSRKESSDIIEAKKEISKIFTDAKYVECYREKMDSKALFEIPITVGGKEASGDIQIRNGGFGGGMIVLVSDNLRNKINQQQKSSFSKFEPSINVTIKNDLDKNQDIVVHGVFADSTYYLPYSWYQLVAGKTQTFKLSDVSVLAIIKQGGALIYEDFDKRYEINKQ
;
A
#
# COMPACT_ATOMS: atom_id res chain seq x y z
N MET A 1 -10.35 56.67 17.97
CA MET A 1 -9.08 56.39 17.25
C MET A 1 -8.34 55.26 17.95
N LYS A 2 -7.60 54.43 17.18
CA LYS A 2 -6.98 53.11 17.48
C LYS A 2 -7.98 51.95 17.38
N LYS A 3 -8.05 51.16 16.27
CA LYS A 3 -7.05 50.19 15.75
C LYS A 3 -6.56 49.30 16.90
N ILE A 4 -6.89 48.01 16.94
CA ILE A 4 -6.04 46.96 16.33
C ILE A 4 -6.87 45.71 15.99
N LEU A 5 -6.64 45.27 14.76
CA LEU A 5 -6.97 44.03 14.11
C LEU A 5 -5.98 42.94 14.59
N ILE A 6 -6.42 41.82 15.19
CA ILE A 6 -5.63 40.58 15.20
C ILE A 6 -6.60 39.42 15.03
N GLY A 7 -6.70 38.98 13.78
CA GLY A 7 -7.18 37.65 13.44
C GLY A 7 -6.03 36.63 13.40
N LEU A 8 -6.46 35.38 13.24
CA LEU A 8 -5.72 34.23 12.71
C LEU A 8 -4.57 33.65 13.55
N MET A 9 -4.79 32.43 14.04
CA MET A 9 -4.01 31.28 13.56
C MET A 9 -4.72 29.98 13.97
N SER A 10 -5.64 29.52 13.13
CA SER A 10 -6.03 28.11 13.13
C SER A 10 -4.82 27.34 12.60
N VAL A 11 -4.04 26.79 13.51
CA VAL A 11 -2.93 25.89 13.22
C VAL A 11 -3.53 24.60 12.64
N VAL A 12 -3.72 24.56 11.32
CA VAL A 12 -4.03 23.31 10.61
C VAL A 12 -2.71 22.55 10.46
N LEU A 13 -2.27 21.90 11.54
CA LEU A 13 -1.17 20.92 11.56
C LEU A 13 -1.66 19.55 11.05
N LEU A 14 -2.37 19.51 9.92
CA LEU A 14 -2.69 18.25 9.24
C LEU A 14 -1.83 18.10 7.98
N SER A 15 -0.52 17.96 8.16
CA SER A 15 0.35 17.46 7.08
C SER A 15 0.85 16.06 7.45
N GLY A 16 -0.09 15.13 7.62
CA GLY A 16 0.24 13.72 7.41
C GLY A 16 0.46 13.52 5.91
N CYS A 17 1.63 13.03 5.52
CA CYS A 17 1.86 12.66 4.13
C CYS A 17 1.17 11.31 3.91
N LYS A 18 -0.01 11.32 3.27
CA LYS A 18 -0.71 10.09 2.89
C LYS A 18 0.08 9.42 1.78
N VAL A 19 0.44 8.16 2.00
CA VAL A 19 1.14 7.35 1.01
C VAL A 19 0.34 6.11 0.73
N GLU A 20 0.03 5.87 -0.54
CA GLU A 20 -0.78 4.76 -0.99
C GLU A 20 0.04 3.86 -1.91
N LEU A 21 0.16 2.58 -1.53
CA LEU A 21 0.68 1.53 -2.38
C LEU A 21 -0.49 0.82 -3.09
N ALA A 22 -0.54 0.92 -4.42
CA ALA A 22 -1.68 0.46 -5.22
C ALA A 22 -1.28 -0.55 -6.33
N PRO A 23 -0.88 -1.78 -5.97
CA PRO A 23 -0.46 -2.79 -6.93
C PRO A 23 -1.66 -3.36 -7.69
N THR A 24 -1.45 -3.66 -8.97
CA THR A 24 -2.39 -4.44 -9.79
C THR A 24 -1.72 -5.73 -10.22
N VAL A 25 -2.29 -6.86 -9.81
CA VAL A 25 -1.70 -8.19 -10.03
C VAL A 25 -2.75 -9.15 -10.60
N ASN A 26 -2.31 -10.17 -11.32
CA ASN A 26 -3.20 -11.26 -11.72
C ASN A 26 -3.22 -12.36 -10.65
N LEU A 27 -4.35 -13.05 -10.54
CA LEU A 27 -4.51 -14.15 -9.60
C LEU A 27 -3.59 -15.34 -9.95
N SER A 28 -3.40 -15.62 -11.25
CA SER A 28 -2.45 -16.64 -11.72
C SER A 28 -1.02 -16.35 -11.25
N ASP A 29 -0.59 -15.10 -11.29
CA ASP A 29 0.74 -14.67 -10.88
C ASP A 29 0.95 -14.78 -9.37
N VAL A 30 -0.05 -14.40 -8.56
CA VAL A 30 0.00 -14.55 -7.10
C VAL A 30 0.17 -16.02 -6.72
N ASN A 31 -0.46 -16.93 -7.48
CA ASN A 31 -0.42 -18.37 -7.27
C ASN A 31 0.75 -19.09 -7.97
N SER A 32 1.57 -18.37 -8.73
CA SER A 32 2.72 -18.93 -9.44
C SER A 32 3.84 -19.32 -8.47
N GLU A 33 4.44 -20.49 -8.69
CA GLU A 33 5.65 -20.89 -7.97
C GLU A 33 6.88 -20.06 -8.36
N THR A 34 6.84 -19.45 -9.54
CA THR A 34 7.87 -18.56 -10.09
C THR A 34 7.54 -17.12 -9.74
N ALA A 35 8.49 -16.44 -9.10
CA ALA A 35 8.42 -15.01 -8.83
C ALA A 35 8.66 -14.20 -10.11
N LYS A 36 7.95 -13.09 -10.25
CA LYS A 36 8.22 -12.08 -11.28
C LYS A 36 8.12 -10.67 -10.71
N THR A 37 8.84 -9.74 -11.34
CA THR A 37 8.77 -8.32 -10.99
C THR A 37 7.67 -7.61 -11.79
N VAL A 38 6.84 -6.84 -11.11
CA VAL A 38 5.84 -5.95 -11.73
C VAL A 38 5.98 -4.54 -11.18
N GLN A 39 5.61 -3.54 -11.99
CA GLN A 39 5.59 -2.14 -11.56
C GLN A 39 4.28 -1.85 -10.83
N SER A 40 4.41 -1.42 -9.58
CA SER A 40 3.29 -0.98 -8.75
C SER A 40 3.26 0.54 -8.65
N LYS A 41 2.05 1.10 -8.54
CA LYS A 41 1.87 2.52 -8.25
C LYS A 41 2.12 2.79 -6.78
N LEU A 42 2.85 3.87 -6.51
CA LEU A 42 3.03 4.48 -5.20
C LEU A 42 2.58 5.94 -5.31
N ILE A 43 1.53 6.31 -4.60
CA ILE A 43 0.89 7.62 -4.69
C ILE A 43 1.17 8.36 -3.40
N VAL A 44 1.69 9.57 -3.51
CA VAL A 44 2.07 10.42 -2.36
C VAL A 44 1.26 11.70 -2.42
N GLU A 45 0.52 12.00 -1.37
CA GLU A 45 -0.16 13.29 -1.24
C GLU A 45 0.88 14.40 -1.02
N VAL A 46 0.78 15.45 -1.84
CA VAL A 46 1.60 16.67 -1.76
C VAL A 46 0.67 17.89 -1.68
N MET A 47 1.17 19.04 -1.21
CA MET A 47 0.29 20.21 -1.11
C MET A 47 -0.01 20.80 -2.50
N SER A 48 0.99 20.83 -3.38
CA SER A 48 0.84 21.31 -4.75
C SER A 48 1.75 20.56 -5.72
N CYS A 49 1.34 20.46 -6.99
CA CYS A 49 2.20 19.98 -8.06
C CYS A 49 3.19 21.05 -8.57
N THR A 50 2.81 22.33 -8.49
CA THR A 50 3.57 23.43 -9.07
C THR A 50 3.98 24.44 -8.01
N ASN A 51 5.07 25.16 -8.27
CA ASN A 51 5.52 26.25 -7.43
C ASN A 51 4.49 27.41 -7.44
N PHE A 52 4.33 28.06 -6.30
CA PHE A 52 3.38 29.17 -6.12
C PHE A 52 3.78 30.44 -6.89
N GLU A 53 5.08 30.74 -6.96
CA GLU A 53 5.60 31.94 -7.64
C GLU A 53 5.77 31.72 -9.15
N ASP A 54 6.09 30.50 -9.59
CA ASP A 54 6.24 30.16 -11.01
C ASP A 54 5.65 28.77 -11.31
N SER A 55 4.43 28.73 -11.84
CA SER A 55 3.69 27.48 -12.12
C SER A 55 4.37 26.57 -13.15
N ARG A 56 5.39 27.06 -13.87
CA ARG A 56 6.20 26.25 -14.79
C ARG A 56 7.25 25.41 -14.06
N LYS A 57 7.46 25.64 -12.76
CA LYS A 57 8.40 24.91 -11.91
C LYS A 57 7.67 23.94 -10.98
N GLU A 58 8.35 22.86 -10.62
CA GLU A 58 7.86 21.92 -9.60
C GLU A 58 7.75 22.60 -8.23
N SER A 59 6.78 22.17 -7.42
CA SER A 59 6.69 22.61 -6.02
C SER A 59 7.86 22.06 -5.20
N SER A 60 8.15 22.71 -4.07
CA SER A 60 9.10 22.19 -3.07
C SER A 60 8.72 20.79 -2.59
N ASP A 61 7.42 20.52 -2.46
CA ASP A 61 6.89 19.26 -1.97
C ASP A 61 7.18 18.11 -2.93
N ILE A 62 7.14 18.36 -4.24
CA ILE A 62 7.49 17.35 -5.25
C ILE A 62 8.98 17.04 -5.19
N ILE A 63 9.82 18.06 -5.05
CA ILE A 63 11.27 17.89 -4.92
C ILE A 63 11.59 17.07 -3.65
N GLU A 64 10.94 17.39 -2.53
CA GLU A 64 11.06 16.67 -1.27
C GLU A 64 10.54 15.23 -1.38
N ALA A 65 9.34 15.03 -1.95
CA ALA A 65 8.76 13.70 -2.15
C ALA A 65 9.68 12.82 -2.99
N LYS A 66 10.22 13.31 -4.12
CA LYS A 66 11.19 12.56 -4.94
C LYS A 66 12.42 12.15 -4.13
N LYS A 67 12.95 13.06 -3.30
CA LYS A 67 14.12 12.80 -2.45
C LYS A 67 13.82 11.74 -1.38
N GLU A 68 12.72 11.89 -0.64
CA GLU A 68 12.38 10.98 0.46
C GLU A 68 11.95 9.59 -0.05
N ILE A 69 11.17 9.53 -1.13
CA ILE A 69 10.79 8.26 -1.78
C ILE A 69 12.03 7.52 -2.28
N SER A 70 13.00 8.20 -2.91
CA SER A 70 14.23 7.57 -3.39
C SER A 70 15.11 6.97 -2.29
N LYS A 71 15.00 7.48 -1.05
CA LYS A 71 15.71 6.90 0.12
C LYS A 71 15.07 5.61 0.60
N ILE A 72 13.75 5.49 0.47
CA ILE A 72 13.00 4.28 0.87
C ILE A 72 13.05 3.24 -0.25
N PHE A 73 12.70 3.66 -1.46
CA PHE A 73 12.55 2.86 -2.66
C PHE A 73 13.60 3.28 -3.70
N THR A 74 14.72 2.55 -3.76
CA THR A 74 15.88 2.93 -4.58
C THR A 74 15.56 2.97 -6.08
N ASP A 75 14.64 2.12 -6.54
CA ASP A 75 14.24 2.04 -7.95
C ASP A 75 12.91 2.77 -8.25
N ALA A 76 12.49 3.68 -7.38
CA ALA A 76 11.28 4.47 -7.60
C ALA A 76 11.45 5.43 -8.78
N LYS A 77 10.49 5.40 -9.71
CA LYS A 77 10.42 6.31 -10.86
C LYS A 77 9.26 7.27 -10.67
N TYR A 78 9.55 8.55 -10.63
CA TYR A 78 8.50 9.57 -10.69
C TYR A 78 7.84 9.55 -12.06
N VAL A 79 6.50 9.51 -12.08
CA VAL A 79 5.69 9.48 -13.29
C VAL A 79 5.13 10.87 -13.58
N GLU A 80 4.33 11.40 -12.65
CA GLU A 80 3.66 12.68 -12.81
C GLU A 80 3.19 13.23 -11.46
N CYS A 81 2.74 14.49 -11.46
CA CYS A 81 1.90 15.02 -10.39
C CYS A 81 0.58 15.49 -10.99
N TYR A 82 -0.51 15.08 -10.37
CA TYR A 82 -1.85 15.38 -10.82
C TYR A 82 -2.73 15.81 -9.65
N ARG A 83 -3.85 16.44 -9.96
CA ARG A 83 -4.86 16.81 -8.96
C ARG A 83 -6.06 15.89 -9.09
N GLU A 84 -6.47 15.30 -7.98
CA GLU A 84 -7.71 14.55 -7.88
C GLU A 84 -8.59 15.20 -6.81
N LYS A 85 -9.72 15.77 -7.23
CA LYS A 85 -10.58 16.60 -6.37
C LYS A 85 -9.78 17.77 -5.77
N MET A 86 -9.60 17.76 -4.44
CA MET A 86 -8.89 18.80 -3.70
C MET A 86 -7.43 18.46 -3.40
N ASP A 87 -7.03 17.22 -3.67
CA ASP A 87 -5.73 16.69 -3.28
C ASP A 87 -4.78 16.71 -4.48
N SER A 88 -3.54 17.15 -4.26
CA SER A 88 -2.47 17.01 -5.24
C SER A 88 -1.70 15.73 -4.93
N LYS A 89 -1.41 14.93 -5.96
CA LYS A 89 -0.84 13.59 -5.83
C LYS A 89 0.36 13.44 -6.74
N ALA A 90 1.48 13.03 -6.17
CA ALA A 90 2.67 12.60 -6.89
C ALA A 90 2.60 11.10 -7.12
N LEU A 91 2.63 10.68 -8.38
CA LEU A 91 2.65 9.28 -8.79
C LEU A 91 4.08 8.81 -9.01
N PHE A 92 4.42 7.70 -8.37
CA PHE A 92 5.65 6.96 -8.59
C PHE A 92 5.33 5.53 -9.03
N GLU A 93 6.24 4.93 -9.79
CA GLU A 93 6.29 3.49 -10.03
C GLU A 93 7.43 2.87 -9.24
N ILE A 94 7.13 1.79 -8.52
CA ILE A 94 8.12 1.00 -7.79
C ILE A 94 8.03 -0.47 -8.21
N PRO A 95 9.16 -1.19 -8.31
CA PRO A 95 9.13 -2.63 -8.56
C PRO A 95 8.65 -3.37 -7.32
N ILE A 96 7.75 -4.33 -7.52
CA ILE A 96 7.35 -5.30 -6.50
C ILE A 96 7.46 -6.72 -7.06
N THR A 97 7.63 -7.69 -6.18
CA THR A 97 7.64 -9.11 -6.55
C THR A 97 6.22 -9.69 -6.46
N VAL A 98 5.83 -10.52 -7.41
CA VAL A 98 4.57 -11.28 -7.38
C VAL A 98 4.84 -12.75 -7.61
N GLY A 99 4.19 -13.62 -6.82
CA GLY A 99 4.40 -15.07 -6.85
C GLY A 99 5.68 -15.48 -6.13
N GLY A 100 6.10 -16.73 -6.34
CA GLY A 100 7.30 -17.29 -5.72
C GLY A 100 7.03 -18.00 -4.39
N LYS A 101 7.75 -19.12 -4.16
CA LYS A 101 7.71 -19.88 -2.89
C LYS A 101 8.51 -19.23 -1.77
N GLU A 102 9.56 -18.50 -2.12
CA GLU A 102 10.46 -17.87 -1.16
C GLU A 102 10.27 -16.36 -1.10
N ALA A 103 10.57 -15.80 0.07
CA ALA A 103 10.54 -14.36 0.29
C ALA A 103 11.61 -13.67 -0.57
N SER A 104 11.24 -12.68 -1.38
CA SER A 104 12.20 -11.96 -2.24
C SER A 104 11.74 -10.55 -2.60
N GLY A 105 12.71 -9.65 -2.80
CA GLY A 105 12.45 -8.22 -3.06
C GLY A 105 12.01 -7.45 -1.80
N ASP A 106 11.78 -6.15 -1.97
CA ASP A 106 11.39 -5.27 -0.86
C ASP A 106 9.90 -5.41 -0.51
N ILE A 107 9.04 -5.59 -1.52
CA ILE A 107 7.61 -5.88 -1.36
C ILE A 107 7.30 -7.12 -2.20
N GLN A 108 6.57 -8.06 -1.63
CA GLN A 108 6.12 -9.26 -2.34
C GLN A 108 4.65 -9.56 -2.09
N ILE A 109 3.92 -9.92 -3.14
CA ILE A 109 2.55 -10.43 -3.06
C ILE A 109 2.56 -11.86 -3.57
N ARG A 110 2.18 -12.82 -2.73
CA ARG A 110 2.26 -14.24 -3.09
C ARG A 110 1.18 -15.07 -2.42
N ASN A 111 1.08 -16.32 -2.84
CA ASN A 111 0.26 -17.30 -2.15
C ASN A 111 0.81 -17.60 -0.74
N GLY A 112 -0.09 -17.73 0.25
CA GLY A 112 0.26 -18.00 1.64
C GLY A 112 0.83 -19.39 1.92
N GLY A 113 0.67 -20.36 1.01
CA GLY A 113 1.20 -21.73 1.13
C GLY A 113 0.43 -22.65 2.09
N PHE A 114 -0.20 -22.10 3.15
CA PHE A 114 -1.02 -22.84 4.12
C PHE A 114 -2.46 -22.98 3.63
N GLY A 115 -2.70 -23.73 2.54
CA GLY A 115 -4.04 -23.90 1.98
C GLY A 115 -4.55 -22.71 1.16
N GLY A 116 -3.65 -22.03 0.44
CA GLY A 116 -3.99 -20.96 -0.50
C GLY A 116 -4.07 -19.57 0.15
N GLY A 117 -4.70 -18.63 -0.54
CA GLY A 117 -4.83 -17.25 -0.07
C GLY A 117 -3.69 -16.33 -0.49
N MET A 118 -3.90 -15.02 -0.34
CA MET A 118 -2.92 -13.99 -0.68
C MET A 118 -2.32 -13.37 0.58
N ILE A 119 -0.99 -13.32 0.62
CA ILE A 119 -0.22 -12.58 1.62
C ILE A 119 0.52 -11.43 0.95
N VAL A 120 0.69 -10.34 1.70
CA VAL A 120 1.59 -9.23 1.35
C VAL A 120 2.73 -9.25 2.33
N LEU A 121 3.96 -9.23 1.81
CA LEU A 121 5.21 -9.26 2.58
C LEU A 121 6.04 -8.01 2.29
N VAL A 122 6.78 -7.57 3.29
CA VAL A 122 7.75 -6.48 3.19
C VAL A 122 9.06 -6.89 3.87
N SER A 123 10.18 -6.66 3.18
CA SER A 123 11.51 -7.00 3.68
C SER A 123 11.88 -6.22 4.94
N ASP A 124 12.74 -6.80 5.77
CA ASP A 124 13.27 -6.11 6.95
C ASP A 124 14.06 -4.84 6.57
N ASN A 125 14.75 -4.87 5.44
CA ASN A 125 15.45 -3.71 4.90
C ASN A 125 14.49 -2.55 4.62
N LEU A 126 13.40 -2.81 3.90
CA LEU A 126 12.40 -1.78 3.60
C LEU A 126 11.72 -1.29 4.87
N ARG A 127 11.36 -2.19 5.80
CA ARG A 127 10.80 -1.82 7.11
C ARG A 127 11.74 -0.91 7.89
N ASN A 128 13.04 -1.20 7.87
CA ASN A 128 14.03 -0.38 8.54
C ASN A 128 14.14 1.01 7.90
N LYS A 129 14.16 1.11 6.57
CA LYS A 129 14.12 2.40 5.87
C LYS A 129 12.86 3.22 6.22
N ILE A 130 11.69 2.59 6.22
CA ILE A 130 10.41 3.22 6.60
C ILE A 130 10.47 3.70 8.06
N ASN A 131 10.91 2.85 8.98
CA ASN A 131 10.99 3.19 10.41
C ASN A 131 12.02 4.30 10.69
N GLN A 132 13.14 4.34 9.96
CA GLN A 132 14.12 5.42 10.04
C GLN A 132 13.50 6.73 9.57
N GLN A 133 12.77 6.70 8.45
CA GLN A 133 12.11 7.89 7.92
C GLN A 133 10.99 8.43 8.81
N GLN A 134 10.22 7.54 9.42
CA GLN A 134 9.22 7.92 10.43
C GLN A 134 9.83 8.60 11.66
N LYS A 135 11.09 8.29 12.00
CA LYS A 135 11.79 8.93 13.12
C LYS A 135 12.42 10.26 12.75
N SER A 136 12.85 10.43 11.50
CA SER A 136 13.52 11.65 11.02
C SER A 136 12.57 12.73 10.51
N SER A 137 11.37 12.35 10.05
CA SER A 137 10.37 13.31 9.60
C SER A 137 9.47 13.77 10.75
N PHE A 138 9.23 15.09 10.85
CA PHE A 138 8.23 15.66 11.74
C PHE A 138 6.78 15.36 11.29
N SER A 139 6.59 14.95 10.03
CA SER A 139 5.28 14.57 9.48
C SER A 139 4.97 13.09 9.72
N LYS A 140 3.74 12.81 10.15
CA LYS A 140 3.27 11.45 10.36
C LYS A 140 3.04 10.78 9.01
N PHE A 141 3.80 9.73 8.72
CA PHE A 141 3.60 8.86 7.56
C PHE A 141 2.35 8.01 7.78
N GLU A 142 1.35 8.18 6.91
CA GLU A 142 0.09 7.44 6.98
C GLU A 142 -0.05 6.53 5.75
N PRO A 143 0.48 5.29 5.84
CA PRO A 143 0.44 4.34 4.73
C PRO A 143 -0.95 3.76 4.56
N SER A 144 -1.34 3.58 3.31
CA SER A 144 -2.49 2.80 2.90
C SER A 144 -2.09 1.84 1.79
N ILE A 145 -2.74 0.69 1.71
CA ILE A 145 -2.43 -0.33 0.71
C ILE A 145 -3.74 -0.77 0.06
N ASN A 146 -3.82 -0.63 -1.27
CA ASN A 146 -4.96 -1.03 -2.09
C ASN A 146 -4.50 -2.05 -3.13
N VAL A 147 -4.67 -3.34 -2.84
CA VAL A 147 -4.26 -4.40 -3.77
C VAL A 147 -5.40 -4.68 -4.75
N THR A 148 -5.17 -4.45 -6.04
CA THR A 148 -6.11 -4.82 -7.10
C THR A 148 -5.70 -6.16 -7.70
N ILE A 149 -6.63 -7.11 -7.67
CA ILE A 149 -6.44 -8.44 -8.25
C ILE A 149 -7.35 -8.57 -9.45
N LYS A 150 -6.79 -8.97 -10.59
CA LYS A 150 -7.54 -9.48 -11.73
C LYS A 150 -7.64 -10.99 -11.60
N ASN A 151 -8.85 -11.53 -11.48
CA ASN A 151 -9.06 -12.97 -11.66
C ASN A 151 -8.99 -13.27 -13.16
N ASP A 152 -7.79 -13.61 -13.62
CA ASP A 152 -7.49 -13.99 -14.99
C ASP A 152 -7.61 -15.50 -15.24
N LEU A 153 -8.13 -16.24 -14.26
CA LEU A 153 -8.49 -17.64 -14.43
C LEU A 153 -9.83 -17.78 -15.14
N ASP A 154 -10.05 -18.91 -15.82
CA ASP A 154 -11.33 -19.25 -16.46
C ASP A 154 -12.39 -19.75 -15.47
N LYS A 155 -12.21 -19.49 -14.17
CA LYS A 155 -13.12 -19.92 -13.10
C LYS A 155 -13.19 -18.91 -11.97
N ASN A 156 -14.35 -18.90 -11.29
CA ASN A 156 -14.50 -18.14 -10.05
C ASN A 156 -13.66 -18.78 -8.94
N GLN A 157 -13.24 -17.95 -7.98
CA GLN A 157 -12.49 -18.38 -6.80
C GLN A 157 -13.20 -17.85 -5.56
N ASP A 158 -13.66 -18.76 -4.70
CA ASP A 158 -14.22 -18.40 -3.40
C ASP A 158 -13.10 -18.13 -2.41
N ILE A 159 -13.23 -17.04 -1.67
CA ILE A 159 -12.23 -16.56 -0.72
C ILE A 159 -12.87 -16.14 0.61
N VAL A 160 -12.05 -16.13 1.66
CA VAL A 160 -12.40 -15.58 2.97
C VAL A 160 -11.51 -14.38 3.26
N VAL A 161 -12.11 -13.22 3.48
CA VAL A 161 -11.41 -11.98 3.84
C VAL A 161 -11.44 -11.77 5.35
N HIS A 162 -10.46 -11.03 5.87
CA HIS A 162 -10.13 -10.93 7.28
C HIS A 162 -9.93 -9.47 7.79
N GLY A 163 -10.31 -9.14 9.05
CA GLY A 163 -9.98 -7.85 9.75
C GLY A 163 -10.83 -7.38 10.99
N VAL A 164 -10.38 -7.54 12.24
CA VAL A 164 -10.96 -7.04 13.54
C VAL A 164 -9.83 -6.64 14.51
N PHE A 165 -10.14 -5.76 15.45
CA PHE A 165 -9.24 -5.34 16.54
C PHE A 165 -9.96 -5.56 17.88
N ALA A 166 -9.39 -6.31 18.82
CA ALA A 166 -9.91 -6.51 20.18
C ALA A 166 -8.76 -6.58 21.20
N ASP A 167 -8.89 -5.92 22.35
CA ASP A 167 -7.90 -5.95 23.44
C ASP A 167 -6.45 -5.62 23.01
N SER A 168 -6.28 -4.58 22.20
CA SER A 168 -4.99 -4.22 21.56
C SER A 168 -4.35 -5.33 20.73
N THR A 169 -5.16 -6.34 20.40
CA THR A 169 -4.81 -7.56 19.68
C THR A 169 -5.64 -7.62 18.41
N TYR A 170 -5.08 -8.20 17.37
CA TYR A 170 -5.66 -8.21 16.03
C TYR A 170 -6.39 -9.54 15.81
N TYR A 171 -7.67 -9.50 15.41
CA TYR A 171 -8.50 -10.66 15.06
C TYR A 171 -9.10 -10.44 13.67
N LEU A 172 -9.95 -11.34 13.16
CA LEU A 172 -10.50 -11.21 11.80
C LEU A 172 -11.97 -11.65 11.83
N PRO A 173 -12.99 -10.83 11.50
CA PRO A 173 -14.30 -11.33 11.12
C PRO A 173 -14.10 -11.94 9.74
N TYR A 174 -14.69 -13.10 9.53
CA TYR A 174 -14.65 -13.76 8.24
C TYR A 174 -15.79 -13.21 7.39
N SER A 175 -15.49 -12.81 6.17
CA SER A 175 -16.52 -12.55 5.17
C SER A 175 -16.22 -13.37 3.93
N TRP A 176 -17.20 -14.14 3.49
CA TRP A 176 -17.12 -14.89 2.25
C TRP A 176 -17.29 -13.94 1.07
N TYR A 177 -16.44 -14.10 0.07
CA TYR A 177 -16.46 -13.31 -1.15
C TYR A 177 -16.02 -14.18 -2.33
N GLN A 178 -16.58 -13.92 -3.52
CA GLN A 178 -16.22 -14.64 -4.74
C GLN A 178 -15.48 -13.71 -5.72
N LEU A 179 -14.24 -14.07 -6.05
CA LEU A 179 -13.48 -13.46 -7.14
C LEU A 179 -14.03 -13.99 -8.48
N VAL A 180 -14.82 -13.18 -9.18
CA VAL A 180 -15.45 -13.56 -10.45
C VAL A 180 -14.43 -13.61 -11.60
N ALA A 181 -14.48 -14.66 -12.41
CA ALA A 181 -13.61 -14.84 -13.58
C ALA A 181 -13.65 -13.63 -14.53
N GLY A 182 -12.49 -13.20 -15.02
CA GLY A 182 -12.32 -12.06 -15.90
C GLY A 182 -12.57 -10.69 -15.25
N LYS A 183 -12.89 -10.62 -13.95
CA LYS A 183 -13.15 -9.36 -13.23
C LYS A 183 -11.96 -8.95 -12.37
N THR A 184 -11.93 -7.66 -12.05
CA THR A 184 -10.97 -7.06 -11.13
C THR A 184 -11.65 -6.74 -9.81
N GLN A 185 -10.98 -7.01 -8.70
CA GLN A 185 -11.40 -6.64 -7.36
C GLN A 185 -10.26 -5.92 -6.64
N THR A 186 -10.57 -4.79 -6.01
CA THR A 186 -9.62 -4.04 -5.19
C THR A 186 -9.89 -4.30 -3.71
N PHE A 187 -8.84 -4.67 -2.98
CA PHE A 187 -8.81 -4.86 -1.53
C PHE A 187 -8.12 -3.67 -0.90
N LYS A 188 -8.89 -2.83 -0.20
CA LYS A 188 -8.33 -1.84 0.72
C LYS A 188 -7.99 -2.54 2.03
N LEU A 189 -6.70 -2.57 2.36
CA LEU A 189 -6.25 -3.18 3.61
C LEU A 189 -6.67 -2.32 4.81
N SER A 190 -7.07 -2.98 5.89
CA SER A 190 -7.34 -2.33 7.17
C SER A 190 -6.06 -1.78 7.80
N ASP A 191 -6.19 -0.77 8.66
CA ASP A 191 -5.05 -0.21 9.41
C ASP A 191 -4.31 -1.31 10.20
N VAL A 192 -5.04 -2.33 10.67
CA VAL A 192 -4.48 -3.53 11.30
C VAL A 192 -3.53 -4.28 10.38
N SER A 193 -3.94 -4.55 9.13
CA SER A 193 -3.13 -5.29 8.16
C SER A 193 -1.91 -4.47 7.74
N VAL A 194 -2.09 -3.16 7.52
CA VAL A 194 -1.00 -2.24 7.20
C VAL A 194 0.03 -2.17 8.33
N LEU A 195 -0.42 -2.08 9.59
CA LEU A 195 0.45 -2.11 10.76
C LEU A 195 1.20 -3.44 10.89
N ALA A 196 0.53 -4.58 10.67
CA ALA A 196 1.18 -5.89 10.68
C ALA A 196 2.28 -5.98 9.60
N ILE A 197 2.02 -5.51 8.38
CA ILE A 197 3.03 -5.47 7.31
C ILE A 197 4.25 -4.64 7.74
N ILE A 198 4.04 -3.43 8.27
CA ILE A 198 5.14 -2.52 8.63
C ILE A 198 5.90 -2.99 9.87
N LYS A 199 5.19 -3.53 10.86
CA LYS A 199 5.77 -3.89 12.17
C LYS A 199 6.20 -5.34 12.27
N GLN A 200 5.68 -6.24 11.45
CA GLN A 200 5.94 -7.69 11.52
C GLN A 200 6.41 -8.29 10.18
N GLY A 201 6.34 -7.55 9.07
CA GLY A 201 6.84 -8.02 7.77
C GLY A 201 5.80 -8.64 6.86
N GLY A 202 4.56 -8.82 7.32
CA GLY A 202 3.51 -9.30 6.43
C GLY A 202 2.12 -9.33 7.03
N ALA A 203 1.13 -9.53 6.15
CA ALA A 203 -0.26 -9.78 6.51
C ALA A 203 -0.93 -10.73 5.51
N LEU A 204 -1.80 -11.60 6.04
CA LEU A 204 -2.75 -12.39 5.26
C LEU A 204 -3.95 -11.52 4.88
N ILE A 205 -4.27 -11.49 3.59
CA ILE A 205 -5.34 -10.63 3.04
C ILE A 205 -6.63 -11.44 2.86
N TYR A 206 -6.51 -12.63 2.27
CA TYR A 206 -7.60 -13.59 2.18
C TYR A 206 -7.06 -15.01 2.13
N GLU A 207 -7.91 -15.98 2.48
CA GLU A 207 -7.69 -17.42 2.30
C GLU A 207 -8.49 -17.95 1.09
N ASP A 208 -7.97 -18.98 0.44
CA ASP A 208 -8.75 -19.78 -0.53
C ASP A 208 -9.73 -20.67 0.28
N PHE A 209 -11.03 -20.50 0.04
CA PHE A 209 -12.05 -21.19 0.83
C PHE A 209 -11.97 -22.72 0.66
N ASP A 210 -11.73 -23.20 -0.56
CA ASP A 210 -11.75 -24.62 -0.88
C ASP A 210 -10.56 -25.35 -0.25
N LYS A 211 -9.39 -24.69 -0.25
CA LYS A 211 -8.14 -25.26 0.27
C LYS A 211 -8.00 -25.16 1.79
N ARG A 212 -8.75 -24.26 2.45
CA ARG A 212 -8.78 -24.16 3.91
C ARG A 212 -9.23 -25.46 4.59
N TYR A 213 -10.15 -26.21 3.99
CA TYR A 213 -10.66 -27.47 4.55
C TYR A 213 -9.67 -28.64 4.45
N GLU A 214 -8.64 -28.54 3.62
CA GLU A 214 -7.61 -29.57 3.50
C GLU A 214 -6.63 -29.55 4.68
N ILE A 215 -6.44 -28.40 5.33
CA ILE A 215 -5.55 -28.23 6.50
C ILE A 215 -6.14 -28.89 7.75
N ASN A 216 -7.47 -28.89 7.91
CA ASN A 216 -8.14 -29.46 9.08
C ASN A 216 -8.24 -31.00 9.05
N LYS A 217 -7.58 -31.69 8.11
CA LYS A 217 -7.56 -33.15 7.97
C LYS A 217 -6.18 -33.78 8.23
N GLN A 218 -5.19 -33.02 8.66
CA GLN A 218 -3.89 -33.51 9.15
C GLN A 218 -3.76 -33.27 10.65
#